data_AF-A0A7K0V1R9-F1
#
_entry.id   AF-A0A7K0V1R9-F1
#
_cell.length_a   1.000
_cell.length_b   1.000
_cell.length_c   1.000
_cell.angle_alpha   90.00
_cell.angle_beta   90.00
_cell.angle_gamma   90.00
#
_symmetry.space_group_name_H-M   'P 1'
#
loop_
_entity.id
_entity.type
_entity.pdbx_description
1 polymer ?
#
loop_
_entity_poly.entity_id
_entity_poly.type
_entity_poly.pdbx_seq_one_letter_code
_entity_poly.pdbx_strand_id
1 'polypeptide(L)'
;MAIRFNDALHAAGEQTSIGSFALMDALAWWIGSELMRRHPGELFLRRTGSEFQYNVLAVTRRMAGVPGRSREVVAMNRQPGCHLTTGTWFDNSSSTKRFNWLEILASPDRFKYVVEQLEKEAGLRSPTSTPATVAPSVGPRLIAGFLVRTIFTRKKWVALAGLEDSGMGAAWTHDTLFQNFPGTEQLIPSPSPNAYVEGDYRFWFLCPTEPRKHEQESSAKDPTVAIDIDHGLLWTPETPSPVNLIDAYNKAGRSMDALISVVCPPAY
;
A
#
# COMPACT_ATOMS: atom_id res chain seq x y z
N MET A 1 13.81 -6.71 -18.91
CA MET A 1 15.25 -6.51 -19.20
C MET A 1 15.86 -6.19 -17.86
N ALA A 2 16.51 -7.19 -17.27
CA ALA A 2 16.71 -7.32 -15.83
C ALA A 2 17.06 -6.04 -15.08
N ILE A 3 16.54 -5.96 -13.85
CA ILE A 3 16.87 -4.95 -12.84
C ILE A 3 18.39 -4.76 -12.75
N ARG A 4 18.82 -3.50 -12.69
CA ARG A 4 20.20 -3.09 -12.43
C ARG A 4 20.29 -2.57 -11.01
N PHE A 5 21.14 -3.22 -10.22
CA PHE A 5 21.48 -2.79 -8.87
C PHE A 5 22.74 -1.94 -8.86
N ASN A 6 22.95 -1.20 -7.77
CA ASN A 6 24.29 -0.83 -7.33
C ASN A 6 24.80 -1.98 -6.46
N ASP A 7 25.64 -2.84 -7.01
CA ASP A 7 26.03 -4.12 -6.36
C ASP A 7 26.62 -3.93 -4.95
N ALA A 8 27.34 -2.83 -4.71
CA ALA A 8 27.89 -2.50 -3.39
C ALA A 8 26.80 -2.09 -2.38
N LEU A 9 25.79 -1.34 -2.82
CA LEU A 9 24.66 -0.93 -1.99
C LEU A 9 23.71 -2.11 -1.73
N HIS A 10 23.50 -2.97 -2.74
CA HIS A 10 22.76 -4.21 -2.61
C HIS A 10 23.43 -5.12 -1.57
N ALA A 11 24.73 -5.43 -1.72
CA ALA A 11 25.47 -6.25 -0.77
C ALA A 11 25.47 -5.68 0.67
N ALA A 12 25.57 -4.35 0.83
CA ALA A 12 25.45 -3.71 2.13
C ALA A 12 24.06 -3.88 2.76
N GLY A 13 23.00 -3.81 1.97
CA GLY A 13 21.61 -3.99 2.42
C GLY A 13 21.22 -5.44 2.69
N GLU A 14 21.82 -6.42 2.01
CA GLU A 14 21.69 -7.84 2.40
C GLU A 14 22.33 -8.12 3.77
N GLN A 15 23.25 -7.27 4.23
CA GLN A 15 23.90 -7.34 5.55
C GLN A 15 23.28 -6.41 6.60
N THR A 16 22.44 -5.44 6.18
CA THR A 16 21.96 -4.33 7.01
C THR A 16 20.45 -4.15 6.89
N SER A 17 19.69 -4.70 7.84
CA SER A 17 18.24 -4.52 7.88
C SER A 17 17.85 -3.10 8.30
N ILE A 18 16.84 -2.53 7.63
CA ILE A 18 16.18 -1.30 8.08
C ILE A 18 15.29 -1.65 9.28
N GLY A 19 15.76 -1.39 10.50
CA GLY A 19 15.04 -1.69 11.74
C GLY A 19 13.86 -0.76 12.08
N SER A 20 13.24 -0.11 11.08
CA SER A 20 12.11 0.80 11.28
C SER A 20 10.95 0.42 10.36
N PHE A 21 9.92 -0.22 10.93
CA PHE A 21 8.72 -0.60 10.19
C PHE A 21 8.06 0.59 9.50
N ALA A 22 7.86 1.71 10.22
CA ALA A 22 7.20 2.90 9.69
C ALA A 22 7.91 3.50 8.44
N LEU A 23 9.24 3.36 8.34
CA LEU A 23 10.00 3.81 7.18
C LEU A 23 9.81 2.86 5.98
N MET A 24 9.79 1.55 6.21
CA MET A 24 9.52 0.55 5.16
C MET A 24 8.07 0.61 4.67
N ASP A 25 7.11 0.78 5.58
CA ASP A 25 5.68 0.93 5.24
C ASP A 25 5.42 2.19 4.41
N ALA A 26 5.94 3.34 4.85
CA ALA A 26 5.85 4.60 4.09
C ALA A 26 6.49 4.51 2.70
N LEU A 27 7.61 3.77 2.56
CA LEU A 27 8.25 3.52 1.26
C LEU A 27 7.43 2.54 0.39
N ALA A 28 6.87 1.47 0.97
CA ALA A 28 6.00 0.53 0.26
C ALA A 28 4.76 1.24 -0.30
N TRP A 29 4.09 2.05 0.52
CA TRP A 29 2.96 2.86 0.10
C TRP A 29 3.33 3.90 -0.96
N TRP A 30 4.49 4.55 -0.83
CA TRP A 30 4.96 5.46 -1.87
C TRP A 30 5.14 4.75 -3.22
N ILE A 31 5.85 3.60 -3.25
CA ILE A 31 6.06 2.80 -4.47
C ILE A 31 4.72 2.35 -5.08
N GLY A 32 3.83 1.77 -4.25
CA GLY A 32 2.50 1.33 -4.69
C GLY A 32 1.65 2.48 -5.26
N SER A 33 1.70 3.65 -4.62
CA SER A 33 0.95 4.84 -5.06
C SER A 33 1.46 5.43 -6.38
N GLU A 34 2.77 5.32 -6.67
CA GLU A 34 3.35 5.76 -7.94
C GLU A 34 3.04 4.77 -9.07
N LEU A 35 3.10 3.46 -8.81
CA LEU A 35 2.71 2.41 -9.76
C LEU A 35 1.22 2.52 -10.12
N MET A 36 0.31 2.58 -9.13
CA MET A 36 -1.13 2.75 -9.39
C MET A 36 -1.46 4.05 -10.15
N ARG A 37 -0.74 5.15 -9.90
CA ARG A 37 -0.93 6.41 -10.62
C ARG A 37 -0.45 6.34 -12.07
N ARG A 38 0.61 5.58 -12.35
CA ARG A 38 1.14 5.40 -13.70
C ARG A 38 0.38 4.36 -14.52
N HIS A 39 -0.33 3.46 -13.84
CA HIS A 39 -1.16 2.40 -14.41
C HIS A 39 -2.62 2.46 -13.90
N PRO A 40 -3.35 3.58 -14.10
CA PRO A 40 -4.67 3.79 -13.52
C PRO A 40 -5.69 2.79 -14.08
N GLY A 41 -6.34 2.04 -13.18
CA GLY A 41 -7.31 0.99 -13.52
C GLY A 41 -6.71 -0.36 -13.95
N GLU A 42 -5.40 -0.42 -14.22
CA GLU A 42 -4.68 -1.67 -14.52
C GLU A 42 -4.15 -2.35 -13.24
N LEU A 43 -3.83 -1.56 -12.21
CA LEU A 43 -3.28 -2.03 -10.93
C LEU A 43 -4.19 -1.69 -9.74
N PHE A 44 -4.12 -2.52 -8.70
CA PHE A 44 -4.64 -2.25 -7.36
C PHE A 44 -3.65 -2.71 -6.28
N LEU A 45 -3.85 -2.21 -5.06
CA LEU A 45 -3.12 -2.64 -3.86
C LEU A 45 -3.97 -3.59 -3.03
N ARG A 46 -3.33 -4.61 -2.47
CA ARG A 46 -3.90 -5.52 -1.47
C ARG A 46 -2.84 -5.92 -0.44
N ARG A 47 -3.27 -6.39 0.73
CA ARG A 47 -2.40 -7.09 1.68
C ARG A 47 -2.32 -8.56 1.29
N THR A 48 -1.14 -9.19 1.38
CA THR A 48 -0.99 -10.64 1.16
C THR A 48 -0.10 -11.32 2.20
N GLY A 49 -0.46 -12.55 2.53
CA GLY A 49 0.17 -13.34 3.59
C GLY A 49 -0.35 -12.94 4.97
N SER A 50 -0.44 -13.94 5.86
CA SER A 50 -0.84 -13.69 7.25
C SER A 50 0.24 -12.92 8.03
N GLU A 51 -0.19 -12.02 8.92
CA GLU A 51 0.70 -11.16 9.72
C GLU A 51 1.88 -11.90 10.39
N PHE A 52 1.65 -13.15 10.78
CA PHE A 52 2.59 -14.01 11.50
C PHE A 52 3.73 -14.56 10.65
N GLN A 53 3.59 -14.59 9.31
CA GLN A 53 4.63 -15.08 8.40
C GLN A 53 5.22 -13.97 7.54
N TYR A 54 4.40 -13.15 6.90
CA TYR A 54 4.85 -12.11 5.98
C TYR A 54 4.00 -10.85 6.13
N ASN A 55 4.61 -9.67 5.99
CA ASN A 55 3.86 -8.42 6.04
C ASN A 55 3.90 -7.69 4.69
N VAL A 56 3.26 -8.28 3.68
CA VAL A 56 3.36 -7.84 2.28
C VAL A 56 2.28 -6.82 1.94
N LEU A 57 2.71 -5.67 1.43
CA LEU A 57 1.86 -4.80 0.60
C LEU A 57 2.10 -5.19 -0.86
N ALA A 58 1.06 -5.69 -1.54
CA ALA A 58 1.16 -6.28 -2.87
C ALA A 58 0.50 -5.40 -3.93
N VAL A 59 1.25 -5.06 -4.98
CA VAL A 59 0.73 -4.46 -6.21
C VAL A 59 0.27 -5.58 -7.12
N THR A 60 -1.00 -5.57 -7.49
CA THR A 60 -1.67 -6.64 -8.22
C THR A 60 -2.29 -6.08 -9.50
N ARG A 61 -2.09 -6.75 -10.64
CA ARG A 61 -2.58 -6.37 -11.97
C ARG A 61 -3.89 -7.09 -12.28
N ARG A 62 -4.93 -6.35 -12.66
CA ARG A 62 -6.25 -6.90 -13.04
C ARG A 62 -6.13 -7.63 -14.39
N MET A 63 -6.58 -8.88 -14.53
CA MET A 63 -6.35 -9.68 -15.75
C MET A 63 -7.39 -9.36 -16.84
N ALA A 64 -6.91 -8.79 -17.96
CA ALA A 64 -7.77 -8.46 -19.09
C ALA A 64 -8.56 -9.67 -19.61
N GLY A 65 -9.89 -9.50 -19.71
CA GLY A 65 -10.82 -10.52 -20.23
C GLY A 65 -11.25 -11.61 -19.24
N VAL A 66 -10.77 -11.62 -17.99
CA VAL A 66 -11.17 -12.61 -16.98
C VAL A 66 -11.51 -11.93 -15.65
N PRO A 67 -12.78 -11.52 -15.42
CA PRO A 67 -13.20 -10.81 -14.20
C PRO A 67 -12.83 -11.55 -12.92
N GLY A 68 -12.32 -10.83 -11.91
CA GLY A 68 -11.92 -11.42 -10.64
C GLY A 68 -10.57 -12.14 -10.66
N ARG A 69 -9.96 -12.38 -11.84
CA ARG A 69 -8.58 -12.84 -11.90
C ARG A 69 -7.63 -11.66 -11.89
N SER A 70 -6.62 -11.77 -11.04
CA SER A 70 -5.55 -10.80 -10.91
C SER A 70 -4.22 -11.51 -10.71
N ARG A 71 -3.10 -10.81 -10.94
CA ARG A 71 -1.75 -11.34 -10.74
C ARG A 71 -0.91 -10.37 -9.92
N GLU A 72 -0.31 -10.85 -8.84
CA GLU A 72 0.69 -10.11 -8.08
C GLU A 72 1.90 -9.80 -8.98
N VAL A 73 2.23 -8.52 -9.13
CA VAL A 73 3.33 -8.04 -9.98
C VAL A 73 4.49 -7.46 -9.17
N VAL A 74 4.21 -6.94 -7.96
CA VAL A 74 5.23 -6.55 -6.98
C VAL A 74 4.75 -6.97 -5.58
N ALA A 75 5.58 -7.74 -4.87
CA ALA A 75 5.40 -8.05 -3.45
C ALA A 75 6.40 -7.20 -2.63
N MET A 76 5.91 -6.40 -1.69
CA MET A 76 6.73 -5.52 -0.84
C MET A 76 6.63 -6.00 0.61
N ASN A 77 7.51 -6.92 1.05
CA ASN A 77 7.47 -7.40 2.43
C ASN A 77 8.12 -6.37 3.38
N ARG A 78 7.30 -5.79 4.27
CA ARG A 78 7.62 -4.70 5.19
C ARG A 78 8.35 -5.16 6.47
N GLN A 79 8.63 -6.46 6.63
CA GLN A 79 9.38 -6.99 7.77
C GLN A 79 10.88 -6.60 7.71
N PRO A 80 11.55 -6.34 8.85
CA PRO A 80 12.98 -6.01 8.88
C PRO A 80 13.86 -7.11 8.28
N GLY A 81 14.69 -6.76 7.29
CA GLY A 81 15.57 -7.71 6.59
C GLY A 81 14.92 -8.47 5.44
N CYS A 82 13.64 -8.23 5.16
CA CYS A 82 12.95 -8.74 3.98
C CYS A 82 13.08 -7.78 2.79
N HIS A 83 12.48 -8.18 1.67
CA HIS A 83 12.74 -7.62 0.35
C HIS A 83 11.48 -7.21 -0.39
N LEU A 84 11.71 -6.43 -1.46
CA LEU A 84 10.74 -6.16 -2.50
C LEU A 84 11.07 -7.03 -3.73
N THR A 85 10.12 -7.84 -4.19
CA THR A 85 10.25 -8.78 -5.31
C THR A 85 9.25 -8.49 -6.43
N THR A 86 9.61 -8.86 -7.66
CA THR A 86 8.71 -8.83 -8.84
C THR A 86 8.06 -10.18 -9.05
N GLY A 87 6.74 -10.22 -9.27
CA GLY A 87 5.95 -11.45 -9.20
C GLY A 87 5.63 -11.84 -7.74
N THR A 88 5.25 -13.10 -7.52
CA THR A 88 4.91 -13.61 -6.19
C THR A 88 6.17 -13.92 -5.37
N TRP A 89 6.06 -13.90 -4.04
CA TRP A 89 7.14 -14.37 -3.16
C TRP A 89 7.52 -15.85 -3.38
N PHE A 90 6.63 -16.64 -3.99
CA PHE A 90 6.84 -18.06 -4.30
C PHE A 90 7.36 -18.32 -5.72
N ASP A 91 7.58 -17.28 -6.55
CA ASP A 91 8.25 -17.38 -7.85
C ASP A 91 9.77 -17.60 -7.65
N ASN A 92 10.08 -18.79 -7.14
CA ASN A 92 11.35 -19.26 -6.56
C ASN A 92 12.47 -19.48 -7.61
N SER A 93 12.46 -18.72 -8.71
CA SER A 93 13.59 -18.70 -9.64
C SER A 93 14.79 -18.05 -8.93
N SER A 94 15.96 -18.70 -8.99
CA SER A 94 17.22 -18.13 -8.48
C SER A 94 17.69 -16.87 -9.24
N SER A 95 16.97 -16.51 -10.30
CA SER A 95 17.09 -15.28 -11.08
C SER A 95 16.13 -14.15 -10.66
N THR A 96 15.20 -14.37 -9.73
CA THR A 96 14.22 -13.37 -9.29
C THR A 96 14.93 -12.25 -8.53
N LYS A 97 15.27 -11.17 -9.25
CA LYS A 97 15.96 -10.01 -8.69
C LYS A 97 15.07 -9.30 -7.67
N ARG A 98 15.63 -9.03 -6.49
CA ARG A 98 14.96 -8.41 -5.35
C ARG A 98 15.69 -7.15 -4.91
N PHE A 99 14.95 -6.09 -4.56
CA PHE A 99 15.52 -4.93 -3.89
C PHE A 99 15.46 -5.14 -2.37
N ASN A 100 16.48 -4.70 -1.63
CA ASN A 100 16.35 -4.53 -0.18
C ASN A 100 16.00 -3.08 0.19
N TRP A 101 15.52 -2.89 1.41
CA TRP A 101 15.03 -1.58 1.87
C TRP A 101 16.12 -0.52 2.01
N LEU A 102 17.40 -0.90 2.20
CA LEU A 102 18.51 0.05 2.23
C LEU A 102 18.81 0.63 0.84
N GLU A 103 18.81 -0.20 -0.21
CA GLU A 103 18.91 0.28 -1.59
C GLU A 103 17.80 1.28 -1.94
N ILE A 104 16.56 0.93 -1.60
CA ILE A 104 15.39 1.78 -1.84
C ILE A 104 15.56 3.11 -1.09
N LEU A 105 15.96 3.09 0.19
CA LEU A 105 16.13 4.29 1.00
C LEU A 105 17.26 5.21 0.52
N ALA A 106 18.41 4.64 0.18
CA ALA A 106 19.64 5.37 -0.13
C ALA A 106 19.77 5.80 -1.61
N SER A 107 18.86 5.38 -2.49
CA SER A 107 18.89 5.78 -3.89
C SER A 107 18.59 7.28 -4.06
N PRO A 108 19.42 8.06 -4.80
CA PRO A 108 19.19 9.49 -5.01
C PRO A 108 18.00 9.77 -5.95
N ASP A 109 17.70 8.85 -6.86
CA ASP A 109 16.52 8.88 -7.74
C ASP A 109 15.74 7.58 -7.53
N ARG A 110 15.01 7.52 -6.41
CA ARG A 110 14.15 6.38 -6.06
C ARG A 110 13.12 6.05 -7.13
N PHE A 111 12.65 7.04 -7.88
CA PHE A 111 11.64 6.84 -8.91
C PHE A 111 12.22 6.04 -10.09
N LYS A 112 13.35 6.47 -10.63
CA LYS A 112 14.05 5.78 -11.71
C LYS A 112 14.70 4.47 -11.28
N TYR A 113 15.22 4.41 -10.06
CA TYR A 113 15.90 3.21 -9.55
C TYR A 113 14.92 2.09 -9.17
N VAL A 114 13.72 2.43 -8.68
CA VAL A 114 12.74 1.46 -8.20
C VAL A 114 11.53 1.37 -9.14
N VAL A 115 10.72 2.44 -9.24
CA VAL A 115 9.42 2.41 -9.96
C VAL A 115 9.59 2.02 -11.43
N GLU A 116 10.48 2.69 -12.18
CA GLU A 116 10.70 2.37 -13.61
C GLU A 116 11.30 0.97 -13.84
N GLN A 117 12.05 0.43 -12.87
CA GLN A 117 12.59 -0.94 -12.97
C GLN A 117 11.52 -1.99 -12.65
N LEU A 118 10.62 -1.72 -11.71
CA LEU A 118 9.51 -2.61 -11.37
C LEU A 118 8.46 -2.68 -12.49
N GLU A 119 8.10 -1.55 -13.11
CA GLU A 119 7.23 -1.54 -14.29
C GLU A 119 7.76 -2.48 -15.39
N LYS A 120 9.05 -2.37 -15.65
CA LYS A 120 9.76 -3.06 -16.74
C LYS A 120 9.87 -4.57 -16.56
N GLU A 121 10.03 -5.06 -15.33
CA GLU A 121 10.03 -6.50 -15.05
C GLU A 121 8.60 -7.05 -14.89
N ALA A 122 7.66 -6.25 -14.38
CA ALA A 122 6.23 -6.59 -14.32
C ALA A 122 5.53 -6.65 -15.70
N GLY A 123 6.24 -6.29 -16.79
CA GLY A 123 5.66 -6.20 -18.13
C GLY A 123 4.58 -5.11 -18.23
N LEU A 124 4.74 -4.03 -17.47
CA LEU A 124 3.90 -2.85 -17.51
C LEU A 124 4.45 -1.86 -18.56
N ARG A 125 3.56 -1.18 -19.27
CA ARG A 125 3.94 -0.21 -20.31
C ARG A 125 4.14 1.17 -19.68
N SER A 126 5.36 1.47 -19.24
CA SER A 126 5.74 2.78 -18.68
C SER A 126 5.16 3.95 -19.52
N PRO A 127 4.35 4.85 -18.93
CA PRO A 127 3.75 5.95 -19.67
C PRO A 127 4.81 7.00 -20.06
N THR A 128 4.62 7.63 -21.23
CA THR A 128 5.55 8.63 -21.80
C THR A 128 5.64 9.91 -20.99
N SER A 129 4.61 10.22 -20.22
CA SER A 129 4.61 11.26 -19.20
C SER A 129 3.87 10.76 -17.96
N THR A 130 4.22 11.31 -16.81
CA THR A 130 3.70 10.92 -15.51
C THR A 130 2.23 11.38 -15.35
N PRO A 131 1.24 10.47 -15.22
CA PRO A 131 -0.18 10.85 -15.28
C PRO A 131 -0.66 11.71 -14.10
N ALA A 132 -1.75 12.43 -14.34
CA ALA A 132 -2.45 13.20 -13.30
C ALA A 132 -3.04 12.26 -12.24
N THR A 133 -3.15 12.75 -11.00
CA THR A 133 -3.83 12.04 -9.91
C THR A 133 -5.33 11.88 -10.23
N VAL A 134 -5.78 10.63 -10.35
CA VAL A 134 -7.17 10.21 -10.53
C VAL A 134 -7.67 9.43 -9.31
N ALA A 135 -8.99 9.17 -9.21
CA ALA A 135 -9.61 8.53 -8.04
C ALA A 135 -8.90 7.24 -7.55
N PRO A 136 -8.61 6.23 -8.40
CA PRO A 136 -7.81 5.05 -8.00
C PRO A 136 -6.43 5.34 -7.38
N SER A 137 -5.88 6.54 -7.62
CA SER A 137 -4.53 6.92 -7.19
C SER A 137 -4.49 7.93 -6.04
N VAL A 138 -5.60 8.58 -5.68
CA VAL A 138 -5.58 9.64 -4.65
C VAL A 138 -5.53 9.06 -3.23
N GLY A 139 -6.26 7.97 -2.97
CA GLY A 139 -6.23 7.26 -1.69
C GLY A 139 -4.85 6.71 -1.33
N PRO A 140 -4.19 5.92 -2.21
CA PRO A 140 -2.84 5.40 -1.94
C PRO A 140 -1.78 6.49 -1.71
N ARG A 141 -1.93 7.64 -2.37
CA ARG A 141 -1.02 8.80 -2.20
C ARG A 141 -1.26 9.55 -0.90
N LEU A 142 -2.53 9.67 -0.48
CA LEU A 142 -2.92 10.20 0.82
C LEU A 142 -2.28 9.36 1.94
N ILE A 143 -2.43 8.03 1.86
CA ILE A 143 -1.84 7.07 2.81
C ILE A 143 -0.31 7.21 2.82
N ALA A 144 0.35 7.16 1.66
CA ALA A 144 1.80 7.30 1.56
C ALA A 144 2.31 8.61 2.19
N GLY A 145 1.71 9.76 1.84
CA GLY A 145 2.11 11.06 2.36
C GLY A 145 1.81 11.25 3.85
N PHE A 146 0.72 10.67 4.35
CA PHE A 146 0.41 10.65 5.78
C PHE A 146 1.43 9.81 6.55
N LEU A 147 1.72 8.57 6.12
CA LEU A 147 2.69 7.71 6.78
C LEU A 147 4.09 8.37 6.82
N VAL A 148 4.54 8.97 5.71
CA VAL A 148 5.80 9.75 5.66
C VAL A 148 5.87 10.83 6.74
N ARG A 149 4.76 11.56 7.00
CA ARG A 149 4.70 12.60 8.04
C ARG A 149 4.76 12.04 9.47
N THR A 150 4.43 10.77 9.67
CA THR A 150 4.38 10.13 11.00
C THR A 150 5.63 9.33 11.39
N ILE A 151 6.57 9.09 10.45
CA ILE A 151 7.80 8.28 10.69
C ILE A 151 8.52 8.71 11.98
N PHE A 152 8.70 10.02 12.19
CA PHE A 152 9.44 10.58 13.32
C PHE A 152 8.57 11.06 14.49
N THR A 153 7.25 10.94 14.42
CA THR A 153 6.37 11.36 15.54
C THR A 153 6.26 10.26 16.60
N ARG A 154 5.78 10.62 17.81
CA ARG A 154 5.73 9.69 18.96
C ARG A 154 4.63 8.63 18.78
N LYS A 155 3.48 9.04 18.26
CA LYS A 155 2.35 8.18 17.93
C LYS A 155 2.66 7.46 16.61
N LYS A 156 2.71 6.12 16.63
CA LYS A 156 2.92 5.33 15.40
C LYS A 156 1.59 5.07 14.71
N TRP A 157 1.70 4.84 13.40
CA TRP A 157 0.58 4.72 12.48
C TRP A 157 0.89 3.65 11.45
N VAL A 158 -0.16 2.95 11.01
CA VAL A 158 -0.11 1.92 9.98
C VAL A 158 -1.35 2.05 9.08
N ALA A 159 -1.28 1.51 7.87
CA ALA A 159 -2.44 1.34 7.01
C ALA A 159 -2.87 -0.13 6.96
N LEU A 160 -4.00 -0.45 7.60
CA LEU A 160 -4.58 -1.80 7.62
C LEU A 160 -5.54 -2.00 6.44
N ALA A 161 -5.58 -3.21 5.90
CA ALA A 161 -6.57 -3.59 4.89
C ALA A 161 -7.90 -3.99 5.57
N GLY A 162 -9.03 -3.61 4.95
CA GLY A 162 -10.36 -4.05 5.37
C GLY A 162 -10.62 -5.54 5.15
N LEU A 163 -9.93 -6.16 4.19
CA LEU A 163 -9.87 -7.60 3.95
C LEU A 163 -8.40 -8.05 3.99
N GLU A 164 -8.09 -9.10 4.76
CA GLU A 164 -6.78 -9.76 4.74
C GLU A 164 -6.85 -11.07 3.95
N ASP A 165 -5.93 -11.27 3.01
CA ASP A 165 -5.72 -12.54 2.29
C ASP A 165 -4.53 -13.29 2.92
N SER A 166 -4.83 -14.42 3.57
CA SER A 166 -3.82 -15.28 4.19
C SER A 166 -2.82 -15.90 3.21
N GLY A 167 -3.12 -15.88 1.90
CA GLY A 167 -2.41 -16.61 0.85
C GLY A 167 -2.79 -18.08 0.75
N MET A 168 -3.60 -18.60 1.68
CA MET A 168 -3.98 -20.02 1.79
C MET A 168 -5.43 -20.29 1.36
N GLY A 169 -6.07 -19.37 0.62
CA GLY A 169 -7.47 -19.48 0.20
C GLY A 169 -8.50 -19.09 1.26
N ALA A 170 -8.06 -18.67 2.45
CA ALA A 170 -8.90 -18.01 3.43
C ALA A 170 -8.64 -16.50 3.42
N ALA A 171 -9.71 -15.71 3.36
CA ALA A 171 -9.68 -14.28 3.57
C ALA A 171 -10.73 -13.91 4.64
N TRP A 172 -10.46 -12.86 5.43
CA TRP A 172 -11.39 -12.38 6.46
C TRP A 172 -11.50 -10.86 6.44
N THR A 173 -12.71 -10.38 6.73
CA THR A 173 -13.03 -8.97 6.84
C THR A 173 -12.73 -8.48 8.25
N HIS A 174 -12.08 -7.32 8.38
CA HIS A 174 -11.84 -6.67 9.66
C HIS A 174 -13.07 -5.85 10.08
N ASP A 175 -14.17 -6.53 10.41
CA ASP A 175 -15.48 -5.92 10.74
C ASP A 175 -15.39 -4.80 11.78
N THR A 176 -14.51 -4.94 12.77
CA THR A 176 -14.27 -3.95 13.82
C THR A 176 -13.68 -2.64 13.30
N LEU A 177 -13.00 -2.64 12.15
CA LEU A 177 -12.54 -1.41 11.50
C LEU A 177 -13.71 -0.67 10.85
N PHE A 178 -14.58 -1.37 10.13
CA PHE A 178 -15.78 -0.80 9.49
C PHE A 178 -16.78 -0.24 10.52
N GLN A 179 -16.95 -0.90 11.66
CA GLN A 179 -17.86 -0.46 12.75
C GLN A 179 -17.58 0.95 13.30
N ASN A 180 -16.41 1.54 13.01
CA ASN A 180 -16.07 2.91 13.41
C ASN A 180 -16.53 4.00 12.41
N PHE A 181 -17.07 3.63 11.25
CA PHE A 181 -17.40 4.57 10.17
C PHE A 181 -18.85 4.40 9.68
N PRO A 182 -19.79 5.22 10.18
CA PRO A 182 -21.18 5.20 9.74
C PRO A 182 -21.32 5.37 8.22
N GLY A 183 -22.18 4.56 7.60
CA GLY A 183 -22.38 4.54 6.15
C GLY A 183 -21.38 3.67 5.37
N THR A 184 -20.50 2.92 6.04
CA THR A 184 -19.64 1.91 5.40
C THR A 184 -20.23 0.48 5.47
N GLU A 185 -21.36 0.28 6.16
CA GLU A 185 -21.95 -1.04 6.44
C GLU A 185 -22.40 -1.75 5.15
N GLN A 186 -22.87 -0.98 4.16
CA GLN A 186 -23.26 -1.46 2.83
C GLN A 186 -22.06 -1.71 1.90
N LEU A 187 -20.85 -1.38 2.36
CA LEU A 187 -19.60 -1.48 1.59
C LEU A 187 -18.67 -2.59 2.11
N ILE A 188 -18.97 -3.13 3.30
CA ILE A 188 -18.30 -4.31 3.87
C ILE A 188 -18.32 -5.44 2.83
N PRO A 189 -17.14 -5.96 2.42
CA PRO A 189 -17.08 -7.11 1.53
C PRO A 189 -17.81 -8.31 2.14
N SER A 190 -18.83 -8.82 1.44
CA SER A 190 -19.51 -10.05 1.83
C SER A 190 -18.58 -11.23 1.54
N PRO A 191 -18.08 -11.96 2.57
CA PRO A 191 -17.01 -12.93 2.39
C PRO A 191 -17.49 -14.13 1.57
N SER A 192 -17.21 -14.08 0.27
CA SER A 192 -17.48 -15.18 -0.66
C SER A 192 -16.56 -16.36 -0.36
N PRO A 193 -17.06 -17.61 -0.32
CA PRO A 193 -16.21 -18.79 -0.19
C PRO A 193 -15.27 -19.00 -1.40
N ASN A 194 -15.40 -18.19 -2.46
CA ASN A 194 -14.45 -18.13 -3.57
C ASN A 194 -13.43 -16.96 -3.46
N ALA A 195 -13.43 -16.22 -2.34
CA ALA A 195 -12.40 -15.36 -1.72
C ALA A 195 -11.64 -14.28 -2.53
N TYR A 196 -11.76 -14.22 -3.86
CA TYR A 196 -10.92 -13.38 -4.72
C TYR A 196 -11.73 -12.41 -5.59
N VAL A 197 -12.69 -11.68 -5.00
CA VAL A 197 -13.38 -10.60 -5.72
C VAL A 197 -12.51 -9.34 -5.66
N GLU A 198 -12.11 -8.81 -6.83
CA GLU A 198 -11.15 -7.70 -6.94
C GLU A 198 -11.57 -6.39 -6.27
N GLY A 199 -12.85 -6.22 -5.93
CA GLY A 199 -13.37 -5.04 -5.24
C GLY A 199 -13.24 -5.07 -3.72
N ASP A 200 -12.90 -6.22 -3.12
CA ASP A 200 -12.96 -6.39 -1.67
C ASP A 200 -11.73 -5.74 -0.97
N TYR A 201 -10.60 -5.69 -1.68
CA TYR A 201 -9.33 -5.13 -1.22
C TYR A 201 -9.24 -3.59 -1.28
N ARG A 202 -10.33 -2.90 -1.67
CA ARG A 202 -10.34 -1.43 -1.85
C ARG A 202 -10.35 -0.63 -0.56
N PHE A 203 -10.70 -1.23 0.58
CA PHE A 203 -10.81 -0.53 1.86
C PHE A 203 -9.51 -0.58 2.65
N TRP A 204 -9.04 0.60 3.07
CA TRP A 204 -7.85 0.78 3.88
C TRP A 204 -8.10 1.76 5.02
N PHE A 205 -7.53 1.47 6.19
CA PHE A 205 -7.78 2.20 7.43
C PHE A 205 -6.48 2.76 7.98
N LEU A 206 -6.45 4.07 8.25
CA LEU A 206 -5.33 4.71 8.96
C LEU A 206 -5.52 4.51 10.46
N CYS A 207 -4.75 3.58 11.01
CA CYS A 207 -4.85 3.16 12.41
C CYS A 207 -3.65 3.64 13.22
N PRO A 208 -3.86 4.18 14.42
CA PRO A 208 -2.77 4.41 15.36
C PRO A 208 -2.34 3.09 16.01
N THR A 209 -1.05 2.97 16.30
CA THR A 209 -0.48 1.81 17.01
C THR A 209 0.24 2.24 18.28
N GLU A 210 0.04 1.45 19.35
CA GLU A 210 0.82 1.62 20.58
C GLU A 210 2.26 1.12 20.37
N PRO A 211 3.29 1.81 20.89
CA PRO A 211 4.67 1.33 20.87
C PRO A 211 4.87 0.17 21.88
N ARG A 212 4.35 -1.01 21.54
CA ARG A 212 4.53 -2.25 22.31
C ARG A 212 5.80 -3.00 21.88
N LYS A 213 6.31 -3.88 22.75
CA LYS A 213 7.61 -4.56 22.58
C LYS A 213 7.71 -5.56 21.43
N HIS A 214 6.61 -5.83 20.73
CA HIS A 214 6.60 -6.50 19.43
C HIS A 214 5.69 -5.68 18.50
N GLU A 215 6.21 -5.28 17.34
CA GLU A 215 5.53 -4.43 16.37
C GLU A 215 4.50 -5.26 15.57
N GLN A 216 3.40 -5.64 16.23
CA GLN A 216 2.29 -6.39 15.62
C GLN A 216 1.05 -5.51 15.44
N GLU A 217 0.49 -5.55 14.23
CA GLU A 217 -0.64 -4.74 13.78
C GLU A 217 -1.94 -5.06 14.55
N SER A 218 -2.08 -6.27 15.10
CA SER A 218 -3.11 -6.68 16.07
C SER A 218 -3.21 -5.83 17.36
N SER A 219 -2.29 -4.89 17.59
CA SER A 219 -2.37 -3.88 18.65
C SER A 219 -3.06 -2.57 18.24
N ALA A 220 -3.37 -2.39 16.96
CA ALA A 220 -4.09 -1.24 16.43
C ALA A 220 -5.51 -1.16 16.99
N LYS A 221 -5.91 0.04 17.40
CA LYS A 221 -7.26 0.36 17.88
C LYS A 221 -7.68 1.72 17.34
N ASP A 222 -8.98 1.94 17.27
CA ASP A 222 -9.58 3.24 16.97
C ASP A 222 -9.10 3.82 15.61
N PRO A 223 -9.41 3.15 14.48
CA PRO A 223 -9.08 3.66 13.14
C PRO A 223 -9.63 5.08 12.97
N THR A 224 -8.78 6.00 12.53
CA THR A 224 -9.15 7.43 12.50
C THR A 224 -9.66 7.89 11.12
N VAL A 225 -9.37 7.12 10.07
CA VAL A 225 -9.82 7.37 8.69
C VAL A 225 -10.03 6.04 7.98
N ALA A 226 -11.14 5.88 7.25
CA ALA A 226 -11.35 4.81 6.29
C ALA A 226 -11.30 5.36 4.85
N ILE A 227 -10.70 4.62 3.93
CA ILE A 227 -10.40 5.05 2.56
C ILE A 227 -10.80 3.96 1.57
N ASP A 228 -11.64 4.29 0.59
CA ASP A 228 -11.84 3.49 -0.62
C ASP A 228 -10.81 3.93 -1.66
N ILE A 229 -9.77 3.12 -1.87
CA ILE A 229 -8.67 3.49 -2.77
C ILE A 229 -9.06 3.44 -4.25
N ASP A 230 -10.04 2.62 -4.64
CA ASP A 230 -10.46 2.48 -6.04
C ASP A 230 -11.37 3.67 -6.45
N HIS A 231 -12.26 4.11 -5.56
CA HIS A 231 -13.22 5.19 -5.83
C HIS A 231 -12.73 6.57 -5.37
N GLY A 232 -11.65 6.64 -4.59
CA GLY A 232 -11.14 7.90 -4.04
C GLY A 232 -12.11 8.54 -3.04
N LEU A 233 -12.66 7.73 -2.14
CA LEU A 233 -13.59 8.17 -1.08
C LEU A 233 -12.93 8.02 0.29
N LEU A 234 -13.30 8.90 1.22
CA LEU A 234 -12.81 8.91 2.60
C LEU A 234 -13.95 9.11 3.61
N TRP A 235 -13.92 8.38 4.71
CA TRP A 235 -14.81 8.56 5.87
C TRP A 235 -13.98 8.90 7.11
N THR A 236 -14.49 9.78 7.96
CA THR A 236 -14.06 9.94 9.36
C THR A 236 -15.19 9.51 10.30
N PRO A 237 -14.93 9.17 11.57
CA PRO A 237 -15.97 8.73 12.51
C PRO A 237 -17.09 9.76 12.73
N GLU A 238 -16.80 11.04 12.50
CA GLU A 238 -17.74 12.16 12.67
C GLU A 238 -18.67 12.37 11.45
N THR A 239 -18.41 11.71 10.30
CA THR A 239 -19.09 11.99 9.03
C THR A 239 -19.77 10.75 8.44
N PRO A 240 -21.12 10.67 8.39
CA PRO A 240 -21.85 9.53 7.79
C PRO A 240 -21.92 9.58 6.25
N SER A 241 -21.12 10.42 5.60
CA SER A 241 -21.11 10.61 4.15
C SER A 241 -19.68 10.83 3.68
N PRO A 242 -19.21 10.11 2.64
CA PRO A 242 -17.82 10.15 2.23
C PRO A 242 -17.41 11.50 1.65
N VAL A 243 -16.19 11.93 1.98
CA VAL A 243 -15.46 12.98 1.29
C VAL A 243 -14.91 12.41 -0.02
N ASN A 244 -15.27 13.04 -1.15
CA ASN A 244 -14.60 12.79 -2.43
C ASN A 244 -13.18 13.38 -2.39
N LEU A 245 -12.17 12.51 -2.42
CA LEU A 245 -10.76 12.89 -2.30
C LEU A 245 -10.24 13.65 -3.52
N ILE A 246 -10.83 13.47 -4.72
CA ILE A 246 -10.46 14.25 -5.91
C ILE A 246 -11.02 15.67 -5.83
N ASP A 247 -12.23 15.86 -5.32
CA ASP A 247 -12.78 17.20 -5.07
C ASP A 247 -12.00 17.91 -3.96
N ALA A 248 -11.68 17.20 -2.87
CA ALA A 248 -10.83 17.71 -1.80
C ALA A 248 -9.43 18.07 -2.31
N TYR A 249 -8.81 17.23 -3.16
CA TYR A 249 -7.50 17.48 -3.76
C TYR A 249 -7.50 18.70 -4.69
N ASN A 250 -8.53 18.88 -5.52
CA ASN A 250 -8.66 20.05 -6.37
C ASN A 250 -8.90 21.34 -5.55
N LYS A 251 -9.74 21.28 -4.50
CA LYS A 251 -9.93 22.38 -3.54
C LYS A 251 -8.63 22.73 -2.80
N ALA A 252 -7.83 21.73 -2.45
CA ALA A 252 -6.50 21.85 -1.86
C ALA A 252 -5.39 22.26 -2.86
N GLY A 253 -5.75 22.93 -3.96
CA GLY A 253 -4.80 23.45 -4.96
C GLY A 253 -3.98 22.39 -5.69
N ARG A 254 -4.46 21.13 -5.71
CA ARG A 254 -3.72 19.95 -6.18
C ARG A 254 -2.43 19.66 -5.40
N SER A 255 -2.37 20.08 -4.13
CA SER A 255 -1.31 19.69 -3.20
C SER A 255 -1.75 18.51 -2.33
N MET A 256 -0.94 17.44 -2.33
CA MET A 256 -1.09 16.34 -1.36
C MET A 256 -0.85 16.84 0.06
N ASP A 257 0.13 17.72 0.26
CA ASP A 257 0.46 18.27 1.57
C ASP A 257 -0.66 19.14 2.16
N ALA A 258 -1.42 19.84 1.32
CA ALA A 258 -2.61 20.56 1.77
C ALA A 258 -3.78 19.60 2.03
N LEU A 259 -3.99 18.59 1.16
CA LEU A 259 -5.04 17.58 1.35
C LEU A 259 -4.88 16.82 2.68
N ILE A 260 -3.70 16.27 2.95
CA ILE A 260 -3.43 15.51 4.19
C ILE A 260 -3.71 16.36 5.43
N SER A 261 -3.34 17.65 5.38
CA SER A 261 -3.58 18.60 6.48
C SER A 261 -5.05 19.01 6.67
N VAL A 262 -5.96 18.57 5.78
CA VAL A 262 -7.41 18.83 5.84
C VAL A 262 -8.22 17.57 6.14
N VAL A 263 -7.81 16.39 5.64
CA VAL A 263 -8.61 15.15 5.72
C VAL A 263 -8.01 14.05 6.59
N CYS A 264 -6.79 14.22 7.09
CA CYS A 264 -6.16 13.28 8.03
C CYS A 264 -6.04 13.91 9.43
N PRO A 265 -6.03 13.09 10.50
CA PRO A 265 -5.76 13.58 11.84
C PRO A 265 -4.36 14.23 11.94
N PRO A 266 -4.13 15.12 12.93
CA PRO A 266 -2.79 15.64 13.20
C PRO A 266 -1.80 14.50 13.51
N ALA A 267 -0.59 14.59 12.95
CA ALA A 267 0.42 13.55 13.05
C ALA A 267 1.19 13.52 14.39
N TYR A 268 1.05 14.56 15.22
CA TYR A 268 1.85 14.83 16.41
C TYR A 268 1.38 14.09 17.68
#